data_AF-A0A0R0BV88-F1
#
_entry.id   AF-A0A0R0BV88-F1
#
_cell.length_a   1.000
_cell.length_b   1.000
_cell.length_c   1.000
_cell.angle_alpha   90.00
_cell.angle_beta   90.00
_cell.angle_gamma   90.00
#
_symmetry.space_group_name_H-M   'P 1'
#
loop_
_entity.id
_entity.type
_entity.pdbx_description
1 polymer ?
#
loop_
_entity_poly.entity_id
_entity_poly.type
_entity_poly.pdbx_seq_one_letter_code
_entity_poly.pdbx_strand_id
1 'polypeptide(L)'
;MSKLSKAKRDKRKKQAPRRPFARLNGQQQVQNHAVLVNEEGQVVAAIGMQGNEWLLAIGGQTMGNADNPVPMLAMLKHLANVQEKEGRKVTLEYSAALQQMIDDLAADEGKTADDYLAGLVAEFEGIEGEEATDVADDAVAIAEEVPAAEVDADDKPKA
;
A
#
# COMPACT_ATOMS: atom_id res chain seq x y z
N MET A 1 22.68 55.58 21.69
CA MET A 1 21.91 54.61 20.87
C MET A 1 21.59 55.24 19.52
N SER A 2 22.15 54.74 18.41
CA SER A 2 21.99 55.35 17.08
C SER A 2 20.71 54.89 16.36
N LYS A 3 19.87 55.85 15.94
CA LYS A 3 18.56 55.64 15.29
C LYS A 3 18.66 54.98 13.90
N LEU A 4 19.79 55.18 13.20
CA LEU A 4 19.99 54.67 11.83
C LEU A 4 20.23 53.15 11.78
N SER A 5 20.66 52.55 12.89
CA SER A 5 20.96 51.11 12.97
C SER A 5 19.70 50.24 12.88
N LYS A 6 18.57 50.70 13.46
CA LYS A 6 17.29 49.97 13.37
C LYS A 6 16.73 49.99 11.95
N ALA A 7 16.77 51.14 11.28
CA ALA A 7 16.27 51.28 9.90
C ALA A 7 17.01 50.37 8.90
N LYS A 8 18.34 50.26 9.03
CA LYS A 8 19.14 49.36 8.17
C LYS A 8 18.84 47.89 8.43
N ARG A 9 18.62 47.51 9.69
CA ARG A 9 18.26 46.13 10.08
C ARG A 9 16.88 45.73 9.55
N ASP A 10 15.88 46.58 9.69
CA ASP A 10 14.52 46.29 9.21
C ASP A 10 14.45 46.20 7.69
N LYS A 11 15.16 47.09 6.97
CA LYS A 11 15.28 47.00 5.50
C LYS A 11 15.90 45.67 5.07
N ARG A 12 16.95 45.22 5.77
CA ARG A 12 17.59 43.92 5.49
C ARG A 12 16.67 42.74 5.80
N LYS A 13 15.89 42.80 6.88
CA LYS A 13 14.92 41.75 7.25
C LYS A 13 13.76 41.67 6.26
N LYS A 14 13.33 42.80 5.70
CA LYS A 14 12.24 42.88 4.70
C LYS A 14 12.70 42.49 3.29
N GLN A 15 13.95 42.76 2.94
CA GLN A 15 14.53 42.39 1.63
C GLN A 15 15.11 40.96 1.61
N ALA A 16 15.25 40.31 2.76
CA ALA A 16 15.64 38.91 2.80
C ALA A 16 14.55 38.07 2.10
N PRO A 17 14.92 37.22 1.12
CA PRO A 17 13.96 36.34 0.47
C PRO A 17 13.30 35.46 1.53
N ARG A 18 11.97 35.37 1.51
CA ARG A 18 11.22 34.50 2.43
C ARG A 18 11.63 33.07 2.12
N ARG A 19 12.45 32.48 2.98
CA ARG A 19 12.78 31.06 2.91
C ARG A 19 11.46 30.27 2.94
N PRO A 20 11.26 29.29 2.06
CA PRO A 20 10.09 28.44 2.13
C PRO A 20 10.07 27.78 3.53
N PHE A 21 8.99 28.01 4.27
CA PHE A 21 8.78 27.32 5.54
C PHE A 21 8.35 25.89 5.20
N ALA A 22 9.16 24.90 5.58
CA ALA A 22 8.75 23.51 5.55
C ALA A 22 7.48 23.39 6.41
N ARG A 23 6.34 23.12 5.77
CA ARG A 23 5.08 22.88 6.47
C ARG A 23 5.24 21.52 7.14
N LEU A 24 5.21 21.48 8.48
CA LEU A 24 5.33 20.25 9.25
C LEU A 24 4.23 19.22 8.90
N ASN A 25 3.12 19.68 8.31
CA ASN A 25 1.99 18.85 7.86
C ASN A 25 1.86 18.80 6.32
N GLY A 26 2.89 19.19 5.56
CA GLY A 26 2.90 18.89 4.13
C GLY A 26 3.06 17.38 3.98
N GLN A 27 2.02 16.68 3.50
CA GLN A 27 2.14 15.26 3.18
C GLN A 27 3.38 15.09 2.32
N GLN A 28 4.36 14.35 2.85
CA GLN A 28 5.62 14.09 2.17
C GLN A 28 5.26 13.51 0.79
N GLN A 29 5.86 14.07 -0.27
CA GLN A 29 5.56 13.58 -1.61
C GLN A 29 5.98 12.12 -1.70
N VAL A 30 5.05 11.27 -2.14
CA VAL A 30 5.31 9.85 -2.39
C VAL A 30 6.23 9.74 -3.59
N GLN A 31 7.40 9.13 -3.41
CA GLN A 31 8.34 8.86 -4.50
C GLN A 31 8.07 7.47 -5.04
N ASN A 32 7.69 7.35 -6.31
CA ASN A 32 7.42 6.05 -6.91
C ASN A 32 8.72 5.32 -7.23
N HIS A 33 8.81 4.07 -6.81
CA HIS A 33 10.00 3.22 -6.91
C HIS A 33 9.78 1.93 -7.69
N ALA A 34 8.54 1.46 -7.78
CA ALA A 34 8.13 0.43 -8.74
C ALA A 34 6.75 0.80 -9.29
N VAL A 35 6.53 0.58 -10.58
CA VAL A 35 5.26 0.90 -11.23
C VAL A 35 4.89 -0.23 -12.18
N LEU A 36 3.68 -0.76 -12.01
CA LEU A 36 3.03 -1.69 -12.92
C LEU A 36 2.10 -0.90 -13.85
N VAL A 37 2.36 -0.98 -15.15
CA VAL A 37 1.62 -0.25 -16.18
C VAL A 37 0.95 -1.25 -17.12
N ASN A 38 -0.28 -0.98 -17.56
CA ASN A 38 -0.95 -1.78 -18.58
C ASN A 38 -0.56 -1.34 -20.01
N GLU A 39 -1.05 -2.05 -21.03
CA GLU A 39 -0.84 -1.70 -22.45
C GLU A 39 -1.34 -0.28 -22.81
N GLU A 40 -2.31 0.26 -22.08
CA GLU A 40 -2.84 1.61 -22.28
C GLU A 40 -1.98 2.71 -21.62
N GLY A 41 -0.89 2.35 -20.94
CA GLY A 41 -0.05 3.30 -20.21
C GLY A 41 -0.63 3.74 -18.86
N GLN A 42 -1.67 3.06 -18.37
CA GLN A 42 -2.29 3.36 -17.08
C GLN A 42 -1.59 2.59 -15.95
N VAL A 43 -1.38 3.27 -14.84
CA VAL A 43 -0.79 2.66 -13.64
C VAL A 43 -1.82 1.79 -12.95
N VAL A 44 -1.56 0.48 -12.94
CA VAL A 44 -2.39 -0.52 -12.26
C VAL A 44 -2.00 -0.62 -10.79
N ALA A 45 -0.70 -0.67 -10.51
CA ALA A 45 -0.16 -0.71 -9.16
C ALA A 45 1.18 0.04 -9.11
N ALA A 46 1.52 0.58 -7.95
CA ALA A 46 2.79 1.25 -7.71
C ALA A 46 3.25 1.05 -6.27
N ILE A 47 4.55 0.93 -6.09
CA ILE A 47 5.21 1.01 -4.78
C ILE A 47 5.91 2.34 -4.71
N GLY A 48 5.65 3.09 -3.65
CA GLY A 48 6.30 4.37 -3.40
C GLY A 48 6.77 4.52 -1.97
N MET A 49 7.75 5.40 -1.75
CA MET A 49 8.28 5.72 -0.44
C MET A 49 7.70 7.06 0.02
N GLN A 50 7.07 7.07 1.20
CA GLN A 50 6.58 8.27 1.85
C GLN A 50 7.31 8.49 3.18
N GLY A 51 8.24 9.43 3.18
CA GLY A 51 9.07 9.68 4.36
C GLY A 51 10.03 8.52 4.57
N ASN A 52 9.65 7.57 5.42
CA ASN A 52 10.44 6.40 5.78
C ASN A 52 9.64 5.08 5.70
N GLU A 53 8.39 5.15 5.25
CA GLU A 53 7.52 3.99 5.06
C GLU A 53 7.34 3.74 3.56
N TRP A 54 7.27 2.47 3.19
CA TRP A 54 6.89 2.03 1.87
C TRP A 54 5.38 1.92 1.79
N LEU A 55 4.83 2.31 0.64
CA LEU A 55 3.40 2.32 0.35
C LEU A 55 3.16 1.50 -0.91
N LEU A 56 2.18 0.61 -0.85
CA LEU A 56 1.62 -0.07 -2.01
C LEU A 56 0.31 0.62 -2.38
N ALA A 57 0.21 1.09 -3.62
CA ALA A 57 -1.01 1.65 -4.18
C ALA A 57 -1.47 0.83 -5.38
N ILE A 58 -2.76 0.50 -5.45
CA ILE A 58 -3.40 -0.22 -6.56
C ILE A 58 -4.53 0.67 -7.07
N GLY A 59 -4.58 0.93 -8.37
CA GLY A 59 -5.59 1.80 -9.00
C GLY A 59 -5.61 3.24 -8.45
N GLY A 60 -4.48 3.73 -7.94
CA GLY A 60 -4.38 5.04 -7.30
C GLY A 60 -4.84 5.10 -5.84
N GLN A 61 -5.21 3.97 -5.24
CA GLN A 61 -5.56 3.86 -3.82
C GLN A 61 -4.47 3.11 -3.06
N THR A 62 -4.02 3.67 -1.94
CA THR A 62 -3.07 2.98 -1.04
C THR A 62 -3.75 1.79 -0.39
N MET A 63 -3.21 0.59 -0.62
CA MET A 63 -3.70 -0.68 -0.08
C MET A 63 -2.93 -1.12 1.16
N GLY A 64 -1.70 -0.66 1.34
CA GLY A 64 -0.92 -0.99 2.53
C GLY A 64 0.35 -0.15 2.66
N ASN A 65 0.89 -0.14 3.87
CA ASN A 65 2.17 0.42 4.21
C ASN A 65 3.05 -0.65 4.90
N ALA A 66 4.36 -0.59 4.69
CA ALA A 66 5.32 -1.51 5.31
C ALA A 66 6.70 -0.86 5.46
N ASP A 67 7.52 -1.42 6.35
CA ASP A 67 8.90 -1.00 6.55
C ASP A 67 9.85 -1.55 5.47
N ASN A 68 9.49 -2.69 4.85
CA ASN A 68 10.29 -3.36 3.84
C ASN A 68 9.51 -3.43 2.50
N PRO A 69 10.10 -2.99 1.37
CA PRO A 69 9.42 -3.04 0.08
C PRO A 69 9.36 -4.42 -0.56
N VAL A 70 10.17 -5.38 -0.08
CA VAL A 70 10.32 -6.70 -0.69
C VAL A 70 9.00 -7.48 -0.76
N PRO A 71 8.20 -7.62 0.33
CA PRO A 71 6.92 -8.31 0.25
C PRO A 71 5.92 -7.61 -0.68
N MET A 72 5.93 -6.27 -0.72
CA MET A 72 5.06 -5.51 -1.62
C MET A 72 5.43 -5.76 -3.08
N LEU A 73 6.72 -5.87 -3.38
CA LEU A 73 7.21 -6.15 -4.72
C LEU A 73 6.87 -7.58 -5.16
N ALA A 74 6.96 -8.55 -4.24
CA ALA A 74 6.50 -9.91 -4.51
C ALA A 74 5.01 -9.93 -4.86
N MET A 75 4.17 -9.22 -4.09
CA MET A 75 2.74 -9.07 -4.39
C MET A 75 2.49 -8.38 -5.74
N LEU A 76 3.29 -7.38 -6.09
CA LEU A 76 3.18 -6.67 -7.36
C LEU A 76 3.60 -7.53 -8.56
N LYS A 77 4.65 -8.36 -8.40
CA LYS A 77 5.07 -9.36 -9.40
C LYS A 77 4.03 -10.48 -9.56
N HIS A 78 3.42 -10.94 -8.45
CA HIS A 78 2.29 -11.86 -8.48
C HIS A 78 1.12 -11.28 -9.27
N LEU A 79 0.72 -10.05 -8.96
CA LEU A 79 -0.34 -9.35 -9.69
C LEU A 79 -0.02 -9.25 -11.19
N ALA A 80 1.24 -9.00 -11.56
CA ALA A 80 1.65 -8.98 -12.96
C ALA A 80 1.48 -10.35 -13.63
N ASN A 81 1.89 -11.44 -12.98
CA ASN A 81 1.72 -12.80 -13.48
C ASN A 81 0.24 -13.16 -13.68
N VAL A 82 -0.64 -12.76 -12.74
CA VAL A 82 -2.09 -12.99 -12.85
C VAL A 82 -2.68 -12.23 -14.04
N GLN A 83 -2.30 -10.97 -14.22
CA GLN A 83 -2.75 -10.15 -15.37
C GLN A 83 -2.32 -10.77 -16.70
N GLU A 84 -1.09 -11.27 -16.80
CA GLU A 84 -0.58 -11.94 -18.00
C GLU A 84 -1.32 -13.26 -18.28
N LYS A 85 -1.63 -14.05 -17.24
CA LYS A 85 -2.44 -15.27 -17.36
C LYS A 85 -3.84 -14.98 -17.91
N GLU A 86 -4.42 -13.84 -17.56
CA GLU A 86 -5.70 -13.36 -18.10
C GLU A 86 -5.59 -12.71 -19.50
N GLY A 87 -4.39 -12.68 -20.08
CA GLY A 87 -4.12 -12.13 -21.41
C GLY A 87 -3.95 -10.61 -21.44
N ARG A 88 -3.84 -9.96 -20.28
CA ARG A 88 -3.58 -8.51 -20.16
C ARG A 88 -2.07 -8.29 -20.14
N LYS A 89 -1.55 -7.54 -21.12
CA LYS A 89 -0.13 -7.18 -21.14
C LYS A 89 0.14 -6.10 -20.11
N VAL A 90 1.11 -6.36 -19.24
CA VAL A 90 1.58 -5.43 -18.22
C VAL A 90 3.10 -5.31 -18.29
N THR A 91 3.60 -4.15 -17.91
CA THR A 91 5.03 -3.88 -17.83
C THR A 91 5.37 -3.40 -16.42
N LEU A 92 6.38 -4.02 -15.83
CA LEU A 92 6.85 -3.69 -14.50
C LEU A 92 8.18 -2.95 -14.58
N GLU A 93 8.19 -1.70 -14.11
CA GLU A 93 9.37 -0.86 -14.04
C GLU A 93 9.86 -0.72 -12.59
N TYR A 94 11.18 -0.78 -12.41
CA TYR A 94 11.85 -0.64 -11.12
C TYR A 94 12.80 0.57 -11.12
N SER A 95 12.91 1.24 -9.98
CA SER A 95 13.93 2.26 -9.75
C SER A 95 15.26 1.64 -9.32
N ALA A 96 16.37 2.28 -9.70
CA ALA A 96 17.72 1.82 -9.35
C ALA A 96 17.94 1.74 -7.83
N ALA A 97 17.34 2.65 -7.04
CA ALA A 97 17.45 2.64 -5.58
C ALA A 97 16.78 1.41 -4.97
N LEU A 98 15.63 1.00 -5.51
CA LEU A 98 14.93 -0.20 -5.07
C LEU A 98 15.70 -1.47 -5.47
N GLN A 99 16.25 -1.52 -6.68
CA GLN A 99 17.08 -2.63 -7.13
C GLN A 99 18.30 -2.86 -6.23
N GLN A 100 19.03 -1.80 -5.90
CA GLN A 100 20.19 -1.89 -4.99
C GLN A 100 19.80 -2.43 -3.61
N MET A 101 18.67 -1.97 -3.05
CA MET A 101 18.18 -2.46 -1.76
C MET A 101 17.82 -3.95 -1.82
N ILE A 102 17.22 -4.41 -2.92
CA ILE A 102 16.92 -5.84 -3.11
C ILE A 102 18.20 -6.65 -3.25
N ASP A 103 19.18 -6.15 -4.00
CA ASP A 103 20.47 -6.82 -4.17
C ASP A 103 21.19 -6.98 -2.82
N ASP A 104 21.17 -5.93 -1.99
CA ASP A 104 21.76 -5.97 -0.64
C ASP A 104 21.04 -7.00 0.26
N LEU A 105 19.69 -6.99 0.27
CA LEU A 105 18.90 -7.94 1.07
C LEU A 105 19.06 -9.38 0.59
N ALA A 106 19.11 -9.60 -0.73
CA ALA A 106 19.33 -10.92 -1.29
C ALA A 106 20.74 -11.42 -0.97
N ALA A 107 21.75 -10.54 -1.01
CA ALA A 107 23.11 -10.86 -0.60
C ALA A 107 23.20 -11.24 0.88
N ASP A 108 22.45 -10.57 1.77
CA ASP A 108 22.35 -10.93 3.18
C ASP A 108 21.75 -12.33 3.39
N GLU A 109 20.80 -12.75 2.54
CA GLU A 109 20.25 -14.11 2.51
C GLU A 109 21.09 -15.12 1.72
N GLY A 110 22.18 -14.67 1.05
CA GLY A 110 23.03 -15.51 0.21
C GLY A 110 22.38 -15.98 -1.09
N LYS A 111 21.32 -15.31 -1.55
CA LYS A 111 20.58 -15.61 -2.80
C LYS A 111 20.82 -14.50 -3.83
N THR A 112 20.46 -14.78 -5.08
CA THR A 112 20.33 -13.72 -6.08
C THR A 112 19.01 -12.97 -5.87
N ALA A 113 18.95 -11.70 -6.29
CA ALA A 113 17.72 -10.90 -6.18
C ALA A 113 16.51 -11.60 -6.84
N ASP A 114 16.72 -12.20 -8.01
CA ASP A 114 15.66 -12.91 -8.73
C ASP A 114 15.19 -14.16 -8.00
N ASP A 115 16.10 -14.97 -7.46
CA ASP A 115 15.76 -16.19 -6.70
C ASP A 115 15.05 -15.85 -5.39
N TYR A 116 15.49 -14.79 -4.71
CA TYR A 116 14.88 -14.31 -3.48
C TYR A 116 13.43 -13.85 -3.71
N LEU A 117 13.22 -13.04 -4.75
CA LEU A 117 11.89 -12.59 -5.14
C LEU A 117 11.01 -13.75 -5.65
N ALA A 118 11.57 -14.71 -6.37
CA ALA A 118 10.82 -15.86 -6.87
C ALA A 118 10.31 -16.75 -5.72
N GLY A 119 11.12 -16.98 -4.68
CA GLY A 119 10.70 -17.70 -3.49
C GLY A 119 9.53 -17.02 -2.78
N LEU A 120 9.62 -15.70 -2.59
CA LEU A 120 8.55 -14.91 -1.97
C LEU A 120 7.26 -14.92 -2.80
N VAL A 121 7.36 -14.78 -4.12
CA VAL A 121 6.18 -14.88 -5.00
C VAL A 121 5.53 -16.26 -4.89
N ALA A 122 6.33 -17.33 -4.81
CA ALA A 122 5.81 -18.68 -4.62
C ALA A 122 5.11 -18.86 -3.26
N GLU A 123 5.59 -18.21 -2.19
CA GLU A 123 4.89 -18.19 -0.90
C GLU A 123 3.51 -17.52 -1.03
N PHE A 124 3.42 -16.38 -1.73
CA PHE A 124 2.13 -15.72 -1.97
C PHE A 124 1.18 -16.56 -2.85
N GLU A 125 1.68 -17.18 -3.92
CA GLU A 125 0.88 -18.10 -4.75
C GLU A 125 0.40 -19.33 -3.97
N GLY A 126 1.23 -19.85 -3.06
CA GLY A 126 0.90 -21.00 -2.21
C GLY A 126 -0.17 -20.69 -1.16
N ILE A 127 -0.13 -19.51 -0.56
CA ILE A 127 -1.12 -19.07 0.45
C ILE A 127 -2.52 -18.90 -0.18
N GLU A 128 -2.63 -18.32 -1.38
CA GLU A 128 -3.92 -18.19 -2.08
C GLU A 128 -4.47 -19.54 -2.57
N GLY A 129 -3.61 -20.53 -2.83
CA GLY A 129 -4.02 -21.88 -3.23
C GLY A 129 -4.61 -22.73 -2.09
N GLU A 130 -4.27 -22.42 -0.85
CA GLU A 130 -4.74 -23.16 0.35
C GLU A 130 -5.97 -22.50 1.00
N GLU A 131 -6.12 -21.17 0.89
CA GLU A 131 -7.33 -20.42 1.31
C GLU A 131 -8.58 -20.67 0.44
N ALA A 132 -8.46 -21.39 -0.70
CA ALA A 132 -9.61 -21.78 -1.51
C ALA A 132 -10.29 -23.08 -1.04
N THR A 133 -9.71 -23.82 -0.08
CA THR A 133 -10.27 -25.10 0.40
C THR A 133 -10.95 -25.06 1.77
N ASP A 134 -10.86 -23.95 2.53
CA ASP A 134 -11.36 -23.88 3.92
C ASP A 134 -12.65 -23.06 4.11
N VAL A 135 -13.43 -22.79 3.06
CA VAL A 135 -14.77 -22.15 3.18
C VAL A 135 -15.94 -23.13 2.95
N ALA A 136 -15.68 -24.45 2.94
CA ALA A 136 -16.71 -25.45 2.64
C ALA A 136 -17.16 -26.34 3.81
N ASP A 137 -16.59 -26.23 5.02
CA ASP A 137 -16.89 -27.17 6.12
C ASP A 137 -17.25 -26.52 7.48
N ASP A 138 -17.82 -25.31 7.49
CA ASP A 138 -18.53 -24.80 8.68
C ASP A 138 -20.01 -24.50 8.35
N ALA A 139 -20.68 -25.49 7.77
CA ALA A 139 -22.14 -25.58 7.86
C ALA A 139 -22.50 -26.28 9.18
N VAL A 140 -22.21 -25.61 10.31
CA VAL A 140 -22.72 -26.02 11.62
C VAL A 140 -24.23 -26.00 11.56
N ALA A 141 -24.78 -27.20 11.66
CA ALA A 141 -26.19 -27.51 11.80
C ALA A 141 -26.81 -26.65 12.92
N ILE A 142 -27.64 -25.68 12.55
CA ILE A 142 -28.58 -25.05 13.47
C ILE A 142 -29.76 -26.03 13.58
N ALA A 143 -29.60 -27.00 14.48
CA ALA A 143 -30.67 -27.85 14.94
C ALA A 143 -31.61 -27.02 15.83
N GLU A 144 -32.76 -26.71 15.24
CA GLU A 144 -34.08 -26.55 15.84
C GLU A 144 -34.20 -26.98 17.31
N GLU A 145 -34.43 -26.02 18.21
CA GLU A 145 -35.24 -26.25 19.39
C GLU A 145 -36.04 -24.99 19.72
N VAL A 146 -37.33 -25.05 19.40
CA VAL A 146 -38.36 -24.06 19.75
C VAL A 146 -38.94 -24.49 21.09
N PRO A 147 -38.84 -23.71 22.18
CA PRO A 147 -39.78 -23.85 23.27
C PRO A 147 -40.89 -22.81 23.12
N ALA A 148 -42.11 -23.33 23.05
CA ALA A 148 -43.37 -22.63 23.00
C ALA A 148 -43.53 -21.61 24.15
N ALA A 149 -43.98 -20.41 23.79
CA ALA A 149 -44.70 -19.51 24.69
C ALA A 149 -45.86 -18.89 23.90
N GLU A 150 -47.04 -19.52 24.03
CA GLU A 150 -48.34 -18.92 23.74
C GLU A 150 -48.67 -17.84 24.79
N VAL A 151 -49.54 -16.91 24.37
CA VAL A 151 -50.28 -15.86 25.11
C VAL A 151 -49.49 -14.55 25.35
N ASP A 152 -49.98 -13.33 25.10
CA ASP A 152 -51.32 -12.82 24.85
C ASP A 152 -51.23 -11.35 24.33
N ALA A 153 -52.35 -10.85 23.80
CA ALA A 153 -52.77 -9.45 23.67
C ALA A 153 -52.20 -8.60 22.52
N ASP A 154 -52.87 -8.79 21.39
CA ASP A 154 -52.98 -7.88 20.25
C ASP A 154 -53.56 -6.51 20.65
N ASP A 155 -53.07 -5.52 19.93
CA ASP A 155 -53.43 -4.12 19.83
C ASP A 155 -54.96 -3.88 19.82
N LYS A 156 -55.41 -2.91 20.64
CA LYS A 156 -56.76 -2.33 20.50
C LYS A 156 -56.63 -0.87 20.08
N PRO A 157 -57.24 -0.46 18.95
CA PRO A 157 -57.12 0.89 18.44
C PRO A 157 -57.94 1.88 19.28
N LYS A 158 -57.38 3.08 19.43
CA LYS A 158 -58.01 4.25 20.04
C LYS A 158 -59.21 4.72 19.21
N ALA A 159 -60.39 4.74 19.82
CA ALA A 159 -61.48 5.69 19.57
C ALA A 159 -62.07 6.08 20.93
#